data_AF-A0A9E3VBU0-F1
#
_entry.id   AF-A0A9E3VBU0-F1
#
_cell.length_a   1.000
_cell.length_b   1.000
_cell.length_c   1.000
_cell.angle_alpha   90.00
_cell.angle_beta   90.00
_cell.angle_gamma   90.00
#
_symmetry.space_group_name_H-M   'P 1'
#
loop_
_entity.id
_entity.type
_entity.pdbx_description
1 polymer ?
#
loop_
_entity_poly.entity_id
_entity_poly.type
_entity_poly.pdbx_seq_one_letter_code
_entity_poly.pdbx_strand_id
1 'polypeptide(L)'
;MPAPPAISVLLPVRDAQGTLQEALDSLRAQRFEDFEVLVFDDGSRDGTFAVATAAAASDSRIRVLRGPGHGLVPALCSLLAEARAPLVARMDGDDRCHPERLLRQKAALDEDPSLAGVGAQVELFRDDRPVSPNLLAYAAWLNTLTTPEALFHDRFVESPLCHPSVLLRRDAVLAAGGYRDGPFAEDWELWLRLLSSGYRLRCVAPVLFSWRDHERRLTRTDARYSAKAHVALKARYLAPLLSGREFTLWGAGQSGLALKRALATHGVSPVRFIDVHPRKVGTRLEGIPVLGPEDVGPPRGHLVAAVGAKGARAEIRAHLAALGWREGEHFTCAG
;
A
#
# COMPACT_ATOMS: atom_id res chain seq x y z
N MET A 1 28.22 5.69 22.87
CA MET A 1 27.01 4.97 22.44
C MET A 1 27.40 4.04 21.29
N PRO A 2 26.88 2.81 21.21
CA PRO A 2 27.14 1.94 20.07
C PRO A 2 26.68 2.61 18.77
N ALA A 3 27.33 2.28 17.66
CA ALA A 3 26.92 2.76 16.33
C ALA A 3 25.45 2.35 16.06
N PRO A 4 24.65 3.19 15.39
CA PRO A 4 23.29 2.82 15.02
C PRO A 4 23.32 1.64 14.03
N PRO A 5 22.36 0.70 14.13
CA PRO A 5 22.26 -0.39 13.16
C PRO A 5 21.87 0.14 11.78
N ALA A 6 22.14 -0.62 10.72
CA ALA A 6 21.72 -0.24 9.37
C ALA A 6 20.20 -0.31 9.15
N ILE A 7 19.49 -1.20 9.87
CA ILE A 7 18.03 -1.37 9.77
C ILE A 7 17.38 -1.43 11.16
N SER A 8 16.28 -0.71 11.35
CA SER A 8 15.38 -0.88 12.51
C SER A 8 14.09 -1.55 12.03
N VAL A 9 13.78 -2.74 12.53
CA VAL A 9 12.52 -3.42 12.26
C VAL A 9 11.44 -2.90 13.21
N LEU A 10 10.39 -2.30 12.67
CA LEU A 10 9.23 -1.79 13.40
C LEU A 10 8.19 -2.93 13.49
N LEU A 11 8.01 -3.48 14.69
CA LEU A 11 7.12 -4.62 14.96
C LEU A 11 6.03 -4.22 15.98
N PRO A 12 4.95 -3.55 15.56
CA PRO A 12 3.80 -3.31 16.42
C PRO A 12 3.07 -4.63 16.70
N VAL A 13 2.70 -4.87 17.96
CA VAL A 13 2.01 -6.11 18.38
C VAL A 13 0.85 -5.79 19.31
N ARG A 14 -0.24 -6.56 19.17
CA ARG A 14 -1.38 -6.52 20.08
C ARG A 14 -2.09 -7.88 20.08
N ASP A 15 -2.19 -8.51 21.25
CA ASP A 15 -2.86 -9.81 21.43
C ASP A 15 -2.35 -10.90 20.45
N ALA A 16 -1.02 -10.99 20.30
CA ALA A 16 -0.28 -11.83 19.37
C ALA A 16 0.50 -12.98 20.05
N GLN A 17 0.12 -13.41 21.26
CA GLN A 17 0.86 -14.44 22.02
C GLN A 17 1.09 -15.71 21.20
N GLY A 18 0.10 -16.11 20.40
CA GLY A 18 0.14 -17.35 19.61
C GLY A 18 1.06 -17.31 18.40
N THR A 19 1.49 -16.13 17.94
CA THR A 19 2.21 -15.99 16.66
C THR A 19 3.53 -15.23 16.79
N LEU A 20 3.69 -14.41 17.84
CA LEU A 20 4.84 -13.52 18.00
C LEU A 20 6.17 -14.27 18.03
N GLN A 21 6.22 -15.45 18.66
CA GLN A 21 7.45 -16.23 18.71
C GLN A 21 7.92 -16.64 17.31
N GLU A 22 7.00 -17.11 16.45
CA GLU A 22 7.29 -17.47 15.06
C GLU A 22 7.76 -16.26 14.24
N ALA A 23 7.12 -15.10 14.43
CA ALA A 23 7.52 -13.86 13.78
C ALA A 23 8.97 -13.46 14.17
N LEU A 24 9.29 -13.49 15.46
CA LEU A 24 10.62 -13.17 15.98
C LEU A 24 11.67 -14.19 15.53
N ASP A 25 11.34 -15.48 15.47
CA ASP A 25 12.26 -16.51 14.99
C ASP A 25 12.59 -16.31 13.50
N SER A 26 11.64 -15.87 12.69
CA SER A 26 11.91 -15.52 11.29
C SER A 26 12.84 -14.30 11.14
N LEU A 27 12.76 -13.34 12.06
CA LEU A 27 13.68 -12.20 12.13
C LEU A 27 15.08 -12.63 12.59
N ARG A 28 15.16 -13.54 13.58
CA ARG A 28 16.45 -14.09 14.03
C ARG A 28 17.18 -14.83 12.91
N ALA A 29 16.44 -15.46 12.00
CA ALA A 29 16.97 -16.20 10.87
C ALA A 29 17.43 -15.31 9.69
N GLN A 30 17.33 -13.98 9.78
CA GLN A 30 17.82 -13.08 8.73
C GLN A 30 19.34 -13.24 8.51
N ARG A 31 19.74 -13.33 7.24
CA ARG A 31 21.16 -13.39 6.82
C ARG A 31 21.87 -12.04 6.90
N PHE A 32 21.12 -10.94 6.95
CA PHE A 32 21.65 -9.61 7.20
C PHE A 32 21.62 -9.38 8.72
N GLU A 33 22.78 -9.20 9.35
CA GLU A 33 22.89 -9.22 10.83
C GLU A 33 22.83 -7.83 11.49
N ASP A 34 23.15 -6.76 10.75
CA ASP A 34 23.24 -5.39 11.27
C ASP A 34 21.87 -4.70 11.37
N PHE A 35 21.01 -5.23 12.23
CA PHE A 35 19.67 -4.70 12.48
C PHE A 35 19.27 -4.75 13.95
N GLU A 36 18.32 -3.90 14.33
CA GLU A 36 17.58 -4.02 15.59
C GLU A 36 16.10 -4.35 15.32
N VAL A 37 15.43 -4.94 16.30
CA VAL A 37 13.98 -5.15 16.28
C VAL A 37 13.36 -4.34 17.40
N LEU A 38 12.46 -3.43 17.05
CA LEU A 38 11.67 -2.65 17.98
C LEU A 38 10.28 -3.28 18.06
N VAL A 39 10.04 -4.00 19.15
CA VAL A 39 8.73 -4.58 19.45
C VAL A 39 7.93 -3.56 20.26
N PHE A 40 6.77 -3.14 19.77
CA PHE A 40 5.89 -2.24 20.51
C PHE A 40 4.60 -2.98 20.90
N ASP A 41 4.49 -3.33 22.18
CA ASP A 41 3.26 -3.89 22.75
C ASP A 41 2.22 -2.79 22.93
N ASP A 42 1.23 -2.72 22.04
CA ASP A 42 0.13 -1.76 22.09
C ASP A 42 -1.00 -2.25 23.01
N GLY A 43 -0.66 -2.44 24.28
CA GLY A 43 -1.62 -2.78 25.33
C GLY A 43 -2.25 -4.17 25.18
N SER A 44 -1.45 -5.20 24.89
CA SER A 44 -1.94 -6.58 24.86
C SER A 44 -2.50 -7.01 26.22
N ARG A 45 -3.52 -7.86 26.18
CA ARG A 45 -4.20 -8.46 27.34
C ARG A 45 -3.86 -9.94 27.52
N ASP A 46 -3.18 -10.54 26.56
CA ASP A 46 -2.66 -11.89 26.62
C ASP A 46 -1.15 -11.89 27.00
N GLY A 47 -0.48 -13.03 26.85
CA GLY A 47 0.95 -13.21 27.12
C GLY A 47 1.91 -12.57 26.13
N THR A 48 1.45 -11.74 25.18
CA THR A 48 2.32 -11.12 24.13
C THR A 48 3.52 -10.39 24.73
N PHE A 49 3.31 -9.57 25.77
CA PHE A 49 4.40 -8.81 26.40
C PHE A 49 5.45 -9.73 27.05
N ALA A 50 5.02 -10.85 27.64
CA ALA A 50 5.93 -11.83 28.23
C ALA A 50 6.79 -12.52 27.15
N VAL A 51 6.19 -12.88 26.01
CA VAL A 51 6.92 -13.46 24.86
C VAL A 51 7.95 -12.45 24.33
N ALA A 52 7.57 -11.18 24.14
CA ALA A 52 8.48 -10.13 23.68
C ALA A 52 9.66 -9.93 24.66
N THR A 53 9.38 -9.90 25.96
CA THR A 53 10.41 -9.69 26.99
C THR A 53 11.38 -10.87 27.08
N ALA A 54 10.86 -12.11 27.01
CA ALA A 54 11.70 -13.31 26.97
C ALA A 54 12.60 -13.33 25.72
N ALA A 55 12.07 -12.88 24.58
CA ALA A 55 12.84 -12.75 23.36
C ALA A 55 13.96 -11.71 23.45
N ALA A 56 13.72 -10.56 24.10
CA ALA A 56 14.75 -9.54 24.33
C ALA A 56 15.82 -9.96 25.34
N ALA A 57 15.47 -10.84 26.29
CA ALA A 57 16.45 -11.43 27.20
C ALA A 57 17.44 -12.39 26.50
N SER A 58 17.03 -13.00 25.38
CA SER A 58 17.86 -13.95 24.62
C SER A 58 18.53 -13.37 23.38
N ASP A 59 18.06 -12.23 22.86
CA ASP A 59 18.64 -11.56 21.70
C ASP A 59 18.74 -10.04 21.92
N SER A 60 19.98 -9.56 22.07
CA SER A 60 20.30 -8.16 22.34
C SER A 60 19.87 -7.18 21.23
N ARG A 61 19.53 -7.67 20.03
CA ARG A 61 18.99 -6.85 18.93
C ARG A 61 17.53 -6.46 19.19
N ILE A 62 16.82 -7.16 20.07
CA ILE A 62 15.40 -6.94 20.33
C ILE A 62 15.24 -5.95 21.48
N ARG A 63 14.54 -4.85 21.23
CA ARG A 63 14.12 -3.85 22.22
C ARG A 63 12.60 -3.87 22.32
N VAL A 64 12.08 -3.96 23.54
CA VAL A 64 10.64 -3.97 23.81
C VAL A 64 10.22 -2.62 24.36
N LEU A 65 9.19 -2.06 23.75
CA LEU A 65 8.49 -0.85 24.15
C LEU A 65 7.05 -1.23 24.49
N ARG A 66 6.43 -0.45 25.37
CA ARG A 66 5.04 -0.67 25.77
C ARG A 66 4.24 0.60 25.63
N GLY A 67 3.08 0.48 25.00
CA GLY A 67 2.14 1.56 24.76
C GLY A 67 0.84 1.41 25.55
N PRO A 68 0.01 2.47 25.55
CA PRO A 68 -1.28 2.48 26.24
C PRO A 68 -2.42 1.75 25.51
N GLY A 69 -2.21 1.22 24.30
CA GLY A 69 -3.27 0.53 23.54
C GLY A 69 -4.07 1.43 22.60
N HIS A 70 -3.41 2.42 21.97
CA HIS A 70 -4.05 3.44 21.14
C HIS A 70 -4.16 3.08 19.65
N GLY A 71 -3.74 1.88 19.26
CA GLY A 71 -3.86 1.35 17.92
C GLY A 71 -2.58 1.44 17.10
N LEU A 72 -2.68 0.95 15.86
CA LEU A 72 -1.55 0.74 14.96
C LEU A 72 -0.79 2.02 14.62
N VAL A 73 -1.47 3.12 14.27
CA VAL A 73 -0.79 4.35 13.85
C VAL A 73 0.05 4.97 14.99
N PRO A 74 -0.48 5.18 16.20
CA PRO A 74 0.34 5.61 17.34
C PRO A 74 1.53 4.68 17.63
N ALA A 75 1.33 3.36 17.55
CA ALA A 75 2.42 2.40 17.71
C ALA A 75 3.51 2.57 16.64
N LEU A 76 3.15 2.70 15.36
CA LEU A 76 4.08 2.93 14.26
C LEU A 76 4.82 4.26 14.38
N CYS A 77 4.14 5.33 14.79
CA CYS A 77 4.78 6.63 15.05
C CYS A 77 5.81 6.54 16.20
N SER A 78 5.47 5.81 17.26
CA SER A 78 6.37 5.61 18.40
C SER A 78 7.59 4.79 18.00
N LEU A 79 7.38 3.71 17.25
CA LEU A 79 8.44 2.90 16.67
C LEU A 79 9.36 3.70 15.73
N LEU A 80 8.80 4.55 14.85
CA LEU A 80 9.56 5.38 13.91
C LEU A 80 10.43 6.43 14.63
N ALA A 81 9.93 6.97 15.75
CA ALA A 81 10.67 7.90 16.60
C ALA A 81 11.85 7.20 17.32
N GLU A 82 11.63 5.98 17.80
CA GLU A 82 12.62 5.16 18.52
C GLU A 82 13.65 4.46 17.62
N ALA A 83 13.36 4.35 16.32
CA ALA A 83 14.25 3.80 15.32
C ALA A 83 15.55 4.60 15.22
N ARG A 84 16.69 3.91 15.36
CA ARG A 84 18.02 4.53 15.26
C ARG A 84 18.61 4.42 13.86
N ALA A 85 18.16 3.45 13.08
CA ALA A 85 18.69 3.17 11.77
C ALA A 85 18.23 4.18 10.69
N PRO A 86 19.02 4.35 9.62
CA PRO A 86 18.59 5.11 8.44
C PRO A 86 17.49 4.41 7.64
N LEU A 87 17.38 3.09 7.75
CA LEU A 87 16.35 2.29 7.08
C LEU A 87 15.40 1.68 8.12
N VAL A 88 14.10 1.70 7.83
CA VAL A 88 13.08 1.10 8.69
C VAL A 88 12.34 -0.01 7.94
N ALA A 89 12.47 -1.24 8.42
CA ALA A 89 11.66 -2.35 7.96
C ALA A 89 10.36 -2.39 8.76
N ARG A 90 9.25 -2.81 8.16
CA ARG A 90 8.00 -3.07 8.88
C ARG A 90 7.74 -4.56 8.95
N MET A 91 7.08 -5.06 9.98
CA MET A 91 6.53 -6.43 10.03
C MET A 91 5.35 -6.49 11.02
N ASP A 92 4.38 -7.39 10.82
CA ASP A 92 3.37 -7.70 11.86
C ASP A 92 3.83 -8.85 12.76
N GLY A 93 3.33 -8.89 14.00
CA GLY A 93 3.61 -9.96 14.98
C GLY A 93 3.05 -11.34 14.64
N ASP A 94 2.43 -11.51 13.48
CA ASP A 94 1.86 -12.77 13.01
C ASP A 94 2.44 -13.24 11.67
N ASP A 95 3.29 -12.46 11.03
CA ASP A 95 3.87 -12.79 9.74
C ASP A 95 5.19 -13.57 9.85
N ARG A 96 5.74 -13.98 8.71
CA ARG A 96 7.10 -14.51 8.60
C ARG A 96 7.87 -13.83 7.48
N CYS A 97 9.17 -13.66 7.68
CA CYS A 97 10.06 -13.21 6.62
C CYS A 97 11.05 -14.30 6.19
N HIS A 98 11.32 -14.34 4.89
CA HIS A 98 12.36 -15.20 4.33
C HIS A 98 13.75 -14.73 4.82
N PRO A 99 14.72 -15.62 5.11
CA PRO A 99 16.05 -15.26 5.61
C PRO A 99 16.81 -14.19 4.81
N GLU A 100 16.51 -14.06 3.52
CA GLU A 100 17.18 -13.10 2.62
C GLU A 100 16.45 -11.76 2.47
N ARG A 101 15.32 -11.54 3.16
CA ARG A 101 14.48 -10.36 2.99
C ARG A 101 15.26 -9.07 3.17
N LEU A 102 15.85 -8.87 4.36
CA LEU A 102 16.53 -7.61 4.69
C LEU A 102 17.73 -7.35 3.75
N LEU A 103 18.49 -8.41 3.44
CA LEU A 103 19.63 -8.33 2.53
C LEU A 103 19.23 -7.83 1.14
N ARG A 104 18.21 -8.45 0.54
CA ARG A 104 17.76 -8.12 -0.83
C ARG A 104 17.09 -6.76 -0.91
N GLN A 105 16.28 -6.40 0.09
CA GLN A 105 15.63 -5.10 0.13
C GLN A 105 16.62 -3.97 0.35
N LYS A 106 17.64 -4.18 1.19
CA LYS A 106 18.71 -3.20 1.38
C LYS A 106 19.50 -3.00 0.08
N ALA A 107 19.92 -4.09 -0.57
CA ALA A 107 20.63 -4.00 -1.85
C ALA A 107 19.82 -3.23 -2.90
N ALA A 108 18.50 -3.46 -2.96
CA ALA A 108 17.59 -2.76 -3.85
C ALA A 108 17.52 -1.23 -3.61
N LEU A 109 17.64 -0.78 -2.35
CA LEU A 109 17.70 0.63 -1.99
C LEU A 109 19.10 1.21 -2.20
N ASP A 110 20.16 0.45 -1.94
CA ASP A 110 21.53 0.89 -2.19
C ASP A 110 21.75 1.15 -3.70
N GLU A 111 21.13 0.34 -4.57
CA GLU A 111 21.22 0.44 -6.03
C GLU A 111 20.51 1.68 -6.61
N ASP A 112 19.36 2.08 -6.04
CA ASP A 112 18.57 3.21 -6.53
C ASP A 112 18.24 4.22 -5.42
N PRO A 113 19.02 5.32 -5.32
CA PRO A 113 18.78 6.40 -4.38
C PRO A 113 17.44 7.13 -4.54
N SER A 114 16.76 7.02 -5.69
CA SER A 114 15.45 7.67 -5.93
C SER A 114 14.30 6.96 -5.22
N LEU A 115 14.53 5.74 -4.73
CA LEU A 115 13.52 4.97 -3.99
C LEU A 115 13.40 5.48 -2.55
N ALA A 116 12.18 5.85 -2.15
CA ALA A 116 11.86 6.04 -0.73
C ALA A 116 11.71 4.71 0.00
N GLY A 117 11.49 3.61 -0.72
CA GLY A 117 11.21 2.33 -0.11
C GLY A 117 10.94 1.23 -1.11
N VAL A 118 11.02 0.00 -0.62
CA VAL A 118 10.70 -1.20 -1.37
C VAL A 118 9.81 -2.14 -0.57
N GLY A 119 8.85 -2.79 -1.21
CA GLY A 119 8.18 -3.98 -0.67
C GLY A 119 8.93 -5.26 -1.04
N ALA A 120 8.37 -6.39 -0.64
CA ALA A 120 8.79 -7.70 -1.14
C ALA A 120 7.59 -8.45 -1.71
N GLN A 121 7.84 -9.32 -2.69
CA GLN A 121 6.80 -10.24 -3.15
C GLN A 121 6.36 -11.11 -1.98
N VAL A 122 5.05 -11.39 -1.94
CA VAL A 122 4.40 -12.05 -0.83
C VAL A 122 3.76 -13.36 -1.25
N GLU A 123 3.73 -14.31 -0.33
CA GLU A 123 2.79 -15.43 -0.37
C GLU A 123 1.80 -15.31 0.80
N LEU A 124 0.61 -15.88 0.64
CA LEU A 124 -0.43 -15.85 1.66
C LEU A 124 -0.54 -17.22 2.31
N PHE A 125 -0.76 -17.23 3.62
CA PHE A 125 -1.07 -18.47 4.34
C PHE A 125 -2.06 -18.22 5.48
N ARG A 126 -2.65 -19.30 5.97
CA ARG A 126 -3.61 -19.34 7.07
C ARG A 126 -3.44 -20.65 7.83
N ASP A 127 -3.80 -20.65 9.10
CA ASP A 127 -3.71 -21.85 9.95
C ASP A 127 -5.01 -22.66 9.96
N ASP A 128 -6.14 -22.02 9.68
CA ASP A 128 -7.49 -22.57 9.92
C ASP A 128 -8.19 -23.08 8.65
N ARG A 129 -7.95 -22.44 7.51
CA ARG A 129 -8.64 -22.71 6.24
C ARG A 129 -7.88 -22.13 5.04
N PRO A 130 -8.20 -22.53 3.79
CA PRO A 130 -7.62 -21.91 2.61
C PRO A 130 -7.86 -20.39 2.55
N VAL A 131 -6.89 -19.66 1.99
CA VAL A 131 -7.00 -18.22 1.72
C VAL A 131 -8.09 -17.97 0.66
N SER A 132 -8.83 -16.86 0.80
CA SER A 132 -9.89 -16.53 -0.15
C SER A 132 -9.34 -16.24 -1.56
N PRO A 133 -10.08 -16.61 -2.63
CA PRO A 133 -9.65 -16.32 -4.01
C PRO A 133 -9.39 -14.84 -4.28
N ASN A 134 -10.15 -13.95 -3.66
CA ASN A 134 -9.97 -12.50 -3.82
C ASN A 134 -8.63 -12.02 -3.22
N LEU A 135 -8.25 -12.53 -2.05
CA LEU A 135 -6.98 -12.16 -1.43
C LEU A 135 -5.79 -12.78 -2.18
N LEU A 136 -5.94 -14.00 -2.69
CA LEU A 136 -4.95 -14.62 -3.58
C LEU A 136 -4.75 -13.81 -4.87
N ALA A 137 -5.84 -13.35 -5.49
CA ALA A 137 -5.78 -12.48 -6.68
C ALA A 137 -5.08 -11.14 -6.38
N TYR A 138 -5.32 -10.57 -5.19
CA TYR A 138 -4.65 -9.36 -4.73
C TYR A 138 -3.14 -9.57 -4.54
N ALA A 139 -2.71 -10.62 -3.85
CA ALA A 139 -1.28 -10.94 -3.71
C ALA A 139 -0.60 -11.25 -5.06
N ALA A 140 -1.29 -11.97 -5.95
CA ALA A 140 -0.79 -12.21 -7.30
C ALA A 140 -0.60 -10.90 -8.07
N TRP A 141 -1.52 -9.94 -7.95
CA TRP A 141 -1.39 -8.61 -8.55
C TRP A 141 -0.24 -7.81 -7.92
N LEU A 142 -0.12 -7.76 -6.59
CA LEU A 142 1.00 -7.11 -5.89
C LEU A 142 2.35 -7.62 -6.41
N ASN A 143 2.46 -8.93 -6.62
CA ASN A 143 3.69 -9.56 -7.08
C ASN A 143 4.07 -9.20 -8.53
N THR A 144 3.17 -8.57 -9.30
CA THR A 144 3.49 -8.04 -10.64
C THR A 144 4.14 -6.64 -10.59
N LEU A 145 3.99 -5.89 -9.49
CA LEU A 145 4.42 -4.49 -9.34
C LEU A 145 5.92 -4.36 -8.99
N THR A 146 6.78 -5.00 -9.79
CA THR A 146 8.22 -5.13 -9.51
C THR A 146 9.06 -3.91 -9.95
N THR A 147 8.50 -3.04 -10.79
CA THR A 147 9.17 -1.80 -11.23
C THR A 147 8.50 -0.57 -10.62
N PRO A 148 9.25 0.54 -10.47
CA PRO A 148 8.66 1.80 -10.01
C PRO A 148 7.53 2.33 -10.91
N GLU A 149 7.64 2.13 -12.22
CA GLU A 149 6.64 2.56 -13.20
C GLU A 149 5.35 1.76 -13.02
N ALA A 150 5.44 0.43 -12.91
CA ALA A 150 4.28 -0.42 -12.70
C ALA A 150 3.55 -0.06 -11.40
N LEU A 151 4.30 0.10 -10.31
CA LEU A 151 3.76 0.53 -9.02
C LEU A 151 3.11 1.91 -9.11
N PHE A 152 3.78 2.88 -9.74
CA PHE A 152 3.24 4.22 -9.91
C PHE A 152 1.94 4.22 -10.70
N HIS A 153 1.88 3.52 -11.84
CA HIS A 153 0.68 3.43 -12.66
C HIS A 153 -0.51 2.80 -11.92
N ASP A 154 -0.25 1.79 -11.10
CA ASP A 154 -1.28 1.05 -10.36
C ASP A 154 -1.57 1.62 -8.96
N ARG A 155 -0.95 2.73 -8.55
CA ARG A 155 -1.08 3.32 -7.19
C ARG A 155 -2.50 3.69 -6.76
N PHE A 156 -3.41 3.88 -7.73
CA PHE A 156 -4.82 4.20 -7.49
C PHE A 156 -5.76 3.03 -7.77
N VAL A 157 -5.25 1.87 -8.18
CA VAL A 157 -6.04 0.65 -8.35
C VAL A 157 -6.39 0.11 -6.96
N GLU A 158 -5.37 -0.26 -6.19
CA GLU A 158 -5.43 -0.66 -4.77
C GLU A 158 -4.10 -0.26 -4.08
N SER A 159 -3.94 -0.54 -2.79
CA SER A 159 -2.64 -0.34 -2.10
C SER A 159 -1.56 -1.18 -2.80
N PRO A 160 -0.52 -0.59 -3.41
CA PRO A 160 0.34 -1.33 -4.32
C PRO A 160 1.52 -2.03 -3.64
N LEU A 161 1.56 -2.02 -2.30
CA LEU A 161 2.56 -2.71 -1.49
C LEU A 161 1.89 -3.39 -0.30
N CYS A 162 2.33 -4.60 0.03
CA CYS A 162 1.98 -5.23 1.29
C CYS A 162 2.75 -4.53 2.43
N HIS A 163 2.05 -3.77 3.29
CA HIS A 163 2.68 -3.00 4.37
C HIS A 163 3.67 -3.80 5.24
N PRO A 164 3.37 -5.01 5.75
CA PRO A 164 4.34 -5.80 6.52
C PRO A 164 5.60 -6.21 5.77
N SER A 165 5.63 -6.08 4.45
CA SER A 165 6.79 -6.47 3.65
C SER A 165 7.81 -5.35 3.45
N VAL A 166 7.51 -4.09 3.80
CA VAL A 166 8.32 -2.96 3.32
C VAL A 166 9.63 -2.74 4.08
N LEU A 167 10.62 -2.19 3.38
CA LEU A 167 11.81 -1.51 3.89
C LEU A 167 11.83 -0.09 3.31
N LEU A 168 11.85 0.91 4.18
CA LEU A 168 11.74 2.33 3.80
C LEU A 168 12.97 3.10 4.24
N ARG A 169 13.32 4.14 3.49
CA ARG A 169 14.25 5.17 3.97
C ARG A 169 13.55 6.00 5.03
N ARG A 170 14.12 6.02 6.24
CA ARG A 170 13.52 6.70 7.40
C ARG A 170 13.37 8.20 7.16
N ASP A 171 14.38 8.83 6.58
CA ASP A 171 14.38 10.25 6.25
C ASP A 171 13.28 10.63 5.25
N ALA A 172 13.05 9.83 4.20
CA ALA A 172 11.97 10.05 3.25
C ALA A 172 10.58 9.97 3.91
N VAL A 173 10.39 8.98 4.80
CA VAL A 173 9.15 8.84 5.57
C VAL A 173 8.94 10.03 6.52
N LEU A 174 10.00 10.46 7.22
CA LEU A 174 9.95 11.62 8.13
C LEU A 174 9.71 12.93 7.37
N ALA A 175 10.38 13.13 6.23
CA ALA A 175 10.21 14.30 5.37
C ALA A 175 8.79 14.39 4.78
N ALA A 176 8.16 13.24 4.50
CA ALA A 176 6.75 13.19 4.11
C ALA A 176 5.81 13.56 5.28
N GLY A 177 6.26 13.48 6.54
CA GLY A 177 5.49 13.75 7.76
C GLY A 177 5.05 12.50 8.53
N GLY A 178 5.73 11.36 8.37
CA GLY A 178 5.47 10.13 9.11
C GLY A 178 4.14 9.45 8.75
N TYR A 179 3.71 8.48 9.56
CA TYR A 179 2.37 7.90 9.47
C TYR A 179 1.32 8.91 9.97
N ARG A 180 0.17 8.97 9.30
CA ARG A 180 -0.93 9.87 9.66
C ARG A 180 -2.13 9.07 10.10
N ASP A 181 -2.74 9.50 11.20
CA ASP A 181 -4.01 8.94 11.64
C ASP A 181 -5.17 9.68 10.98
N GLY A 182 -6.14 8.93 10.49
CA GLY A 182 -7.25 9.47 9.73
C GLY A 182 -8.20 8.39 9.21
N PRO A 183 -9.28 8.78 8.53
CA PRO A 183 -10.29 7.85 8.02
C PRO A 183 -9.85 7.14 6.73
N PHE A 184 -8.63 6.58 6.72
CA PHE A 184 -8.02 5.91 5.57
C PHE A 184 -7.00 4.88 6.04
N ALA A 185 -6.67 3.92 5.16
CA ALA A 185 -5.54 3.01 5.34
C ALA A 185 -4.23 3.82 5.39
N GLU A 186 -3.51 3.70 6.52
CA GLU A 186 -2.34 4.52 6.85
C GLU A 186 -1.15 4.27 5.91
N ASP A 187 -1.00 3.03 5.47
CA ASP A 187 0.05 2.58 4.56
C ASP A 187 -0.21 3.12 3.14
N TRP A 188 -1.44 2.96 2.64
CA TRP A 188 -1.79 3.44 1.30
C TRP A 188 -1.74 4.97 1.21
N GLU A 189 -2.16 5.68 2.26
CA GLU A 189 -1.99 7.13 2.31
C GLU A 189 -0.52 7.53 2.26
N LEU A 190 0.35 6.81 2.96
CA LEU A 190 1.80 7.04 2.93
C LEU A 190 2.37 6.78 1.53
N TRP A 191 1.98 5.70 0.85
CA TRP A 191 2.41 5.41 -0.53
C TRP A 191 2.01 6.54 -1.48
N LEU A 192 0.74 6.94 -1.45
CA LEU A 192 0.24 8.02 -2.30
C LEU A 192 0.95 9.35 -2.02
N ARG A 193 1.24 9.64 -0.76
CA ARG A 193 1.96 10.85 -0.35
C ARG A 193 3.41 10.85 -0.81
N LEU A 194 4.13 9.75 -0.65
CA LEU A 194 5.51 9.59 -1.13
C LEU A 194 5.57 9.74 -2.65
N LEU A 195 4.72 9.01 -3.38
CA LEU A 195 4.66 9.06 -4.85
C LEU A 195 4.27 10.45 -5.36
N SER A 196 3.35 11.14 -4.69
CA SER A 196 2.96 12.52 -5.04
C SER A 196 4.05 13.55 -4.75
N SER A 197 5.02 13.20 -3.88
CA SER A 197 6.18 14.04 -3.58
C SER A 197 7.39 13.73 -4.48
N GLY A 198 7.21 12.90 -5.51
CA GLY A 198 8.25 12.55 -6.49
C GLY A 198 9.14 11.38 -6.10
N TYR A 199 8.92 10.75 -4.94
CA TYR A 199 9.63 9.53 -4.59
C TYR A 199 9.15 8.35 -5.43
N ARG A 200 10.02 7.36 -5.59
CA ARG A 200 9.72 6.09 -6.25
C ARG A 200 9.64 4.96 -5.22
N LEU A 201 8.87 3.93 -5.54
CA LEU A 201 8.69 2.72 -4.73
C LEU A 201 8.68 1.52 -5.67
N ARG A 202 9.11 0.34 -5.24
CA ARG A 202 8.97 -0.91 -6.02
C ARG A 202 8.83 -2.15 -5.14
N CYS A 203 8.46 -3.28 -5.72
CA CYS A 203 8.45 -4.57 -5.06
C CYS A 203 9.68 -5.41 -5.47
N VAL A 204 10.35 -6.06 -4.50
CA VAL A 204 11.52 -6.92 -4.76
C VAL A 204 11.10 -8.39 -4.90
N ALA A 205 11.64 -9.07 -5.91
CA ALA A 205 11.50 -10.51 -6.14
C ALA A 205 12.74 -11.29 -5.62
N PRO A 206 12.64 -12.60 -5.31
CA PRO A 206 11.45 -13.45 -5.36
C PRO A 206 10.51 -13.19 -4.17
N VAL A 207 9.58 -14.11 -3.86
CA VAL A 207 8.79 -14.10 -2.63
C VAL A 207 9.73 -14.13 -1.41
N LEU A 208 9.67 -13.09 -0.57
CA LEU A 208 10.50 -12.96 0.63
C LEU A 208 9.68 -12.74 1.91
N PHE A 209 8.36 -12.82 1.79
CA PHE A 209 7.46 -12.53 2.90
C PHE A 209 6.24 -13.44 2.87
N SER A 210 6.00 -14.16 3.94
CA SER A 210 4.79 -14.97 4.11
C SER A 210 3.82 -14.17 4.97
N TRP A 211 2.72 -13.75 4.35
CA TRP A 211 1.71 -12.88 4.92
C TRP A 211 0.57 -13.71 5.50
N ARG A 212 0.38 -13.66 6.83
CA ARG A 212 -0.66 -14.44 7.51
C ARG A 212 -2.00 -13.77 7.33
N ASP A 213 -2.99 -14.57 6.93
CA ASP A 213 -4.38 -14.14 6.85
C ASP A 213 -5.19 -14.70 8.03
N HIS A 214 -6.07 -13.87 8.60
CA HIS A 214 -6.99 -14.28 9.67
C HIS A 214 -8.17 -13.29 9.77
N GLU A 215 -9.23 -13.67 10.50
CA GLU A 215 -10.47 -12.86 10.56
C GLU A 215 -10.31 -11.54 11.32
N ARG A 216 -9.40 -11.50 12.29
CA ARG A 216 -9.18 -10.33 13.15
C ARG A 216 -8.32 -9.21 12.52
N ARG A 217 -7.85 -9.38 11.27
CA ARG A 217 -7.02 -8.36 10.60
C ARG A 217 -7.76 -7.02 10.52
N LEU A 218 -7.03 -5.93 10.73
CA LEU A 218 -7.60 -4.57 10.68
C LEU A 218 -8.29 -4.29 9.34
N THR A 219 -7.77 -4.83 8.24
CA THR A 219 -8.38 -4.71 6.90
C THR A 219 -9.78 -5.32 6.79
N ARG A 220 -10.24 -6.10 7.79
CA ARG A 220 -11.60 -6.66 7.88
C ARG A 220 -12.45 -6.02 8.96
N THR A 221 -11.82 -5.54 10.03
CA THR A 221 -12.50 -5.13 11.26
C THR A 221 -12.57 -3.61 11.44
N ASP A 222 -11.73 -2.85 10.75
CA ASP A 222 -11.62 -1.40 10.90
C ASP A 222 -12.19 -0.66 9.67
N ALA A 223 -13.05 0.33 9.93
CA ALA A 223 -13.75 1.11 8.90
C ALA A 223 -12.80 1.92 7.99
N ARG A 224 -11.56 2.17 8.43
CA ARG A 224 -10.51 2.86 7.65
C ARG A 224 -10.11 2.12 6.38
N TYR A 225 -10.32 0.80 6.33
CA TYR A 225 -10.02 -0.05 5.16
C TYR A 225 -11.27 -0.36 4.32
N SER A 226 -12.37 0.35 4.55
CA SER A 226 -13.60 0.17 3.76
C SER A 226 -13.42 0.67 2.32
N ALA A 227 -14.18 0.08 1.38
CA ALA A 227 -14.21 0.55 0.00
C ALA A 227 -14.55 2.05 -0.12
N LYS A 228 -15.38 2.58 0.79
CA LYS A 228 -15.70 4.01 0.86
C LYS A 228 -14.46 4.85 1.23
N ALA A 229 -13.70 4.42 2.23
CA ALA A 229 -12.46 5.07 2.64
C ALA A 229 -11.42 5.03 1.53
N HIS A 230 -11.28 3.90 0.83
CA HIS A 230 -10.39 3.75 -0.32
C HIS A 230 -10.75 4.73 -1.45
N VAL A 231 -12.03 4.84 -1.82
CA VAL A 231 -12.47 5.80 -2.85
C VAL A 231 -12.23 7.25 -2.42
N ALA A 232 -12.47 7.60 -1.16
CA ALA A 232 -12.19 8.93 -0.63
C ALA A 232 -10.68 9.25 -0.66
N LEU A 233 -9.84 8.28 -0.29
CA LEU A 233 -8.38 8.42 -0.35
C LEU A 233 -7.90 8.61 -1.79
N LYS A 234 -8.39 7.81 -2.75
CA LYS A 234 -8.10 7.99 -4.18
C LYS A 234 -8.48 9.40 -4.63
N ALA A 235 -9.69 9.86 -4.32
CA ALA A 235 -10.15 11.19 -4.72
C ALA A 235 -9.27 12.32 -4.16
N ARG A 236 -8.82 12.22 -2.91
CA ARG A 236 -7.92 13.19 -2.28
C ARG A 236 -6.62 13.39 -3.07
N TYR A 237 -6.06 12.31 -3.61
CA TYR A 237 -4.78 12.32 -4.32
C TYR A 237 -4.92 12.42 -5.84
N LEU A 238 -6.09 12.09 -6.40
CA LEU A 238 -6.42 12.33 -7.82
C LEU A 238 -6.81 13.79 -8.07
N ALA A 239 -7.57 14.43 -7.17
CA ALA A 239 -8.10 15.77 -7.40
C ALA A 239 -7.03 16.83 -7.73
N PRO A 240 -5.84 16.86 -7.09
CA PRO A 240 -4.77 17.78 -7.49
C PRO A 240 -4.27 17.57 -8.92
N LEU A 241 -4.33 16.35 -9.45
CA LEU A 241 -3.95 16.04 -10.85
C LEU A 241 -4.98 16.55 -11.86
N LEU A 242 -6.23 16.73 -11.42
CA LEU A 242 -7.38 17.08 -12.25
C LEU A 242 -7.79 18.55 -12.12
N SER A 243 -7.38 19.22 -11.04
CA SER A 243 -7.75 20.60 -10.76
C SER A 243 -7.28 21.55 -11.86
N GLY A 244 -8.19 22.42 -12.33
CA GLY A 244 -7.91 23.35 -13.42
C GLY A 244 -7.80 22.71 -14.81
N ARG A 245 -8.17 21.43 -14.98
CA ARG A 245 -8.10 20.70 -16.25
C ARG A 245 -9.45 20.09 -16.61
N GLU A 246 -9.76 20.02 -17.91
CA GLU A 246 -10.82 19.14 -18.38
C GLU A 246 -10.40 17.68 -18.17
N PHE A 247 -11.29 16.84 -17.65
CA PHE A 247 -11.03 15.41 -17.58
C PHE A 247 -12.23 14.53 -17.93
N THR A 248 -11.90 13.35 -18.44
CA THR A 248 -12.83 12.30 -18.84
C THR A 248 -12.79 11.16 -17.82
N LEU A 249 -13.94 10.64 -17.43
CA LEU A 249 -14.04 9.48 -16.54
C LEU A 249 -14.49 8.24 -17.32
N TRP A 250 -13.57 7.30 -17.56
CA TRP A 250 -13.89 6.02 -18.17
C TRP A 250 -14.44 5.08 -17.10
N GLY A 251 -15.73 4.76 -17.21
CA GLY A 251 -16.50 3.94 -16.27
C GLY A 251 -17.72 4.71 -15.76
N ALA A 252 -18.88 4.54 -16.39
CA ALA A 252 -20.16 5.09 -15.93
C ALA A 252 -20.93 4.10 -15.04
N GLY A 253 -20.23 3.18 -14.38
CA GLY A 253 -20.78 2.19 -13.46
C GLY A 253 -20.71 2.61 -11.99
N GLN A 254 -20.99 1.67 -11.09
CA GLN A 254 -20.98 1.92 -9.63
C GLN A 254 -19.64 2.49 -9.15
N SER A 255 -18.51 1.89 -9.53
CA SER A 255 -17.17 2.33 -9.10
C SER A 255 -16.84 3.73 -9.61
N GLY A 256 -17.10 4.02 -10.89
CA GLY A 256 -16.87 5.35 -11.47
C GLY A 256 -17.78 6.42 -10.87
N LEU A 257 -19.05 6.12 -10.62
CA LEU A 257 -19.96 7.04 -9.93
C LEU A 257 -19.53 7.32 -8.48
N ALA A 258 -19.05 6.30 -7.76
CA ALA A 258 -18.50 6.48 -6.42
C ALA A 258 -17.28 7.42 -6.45
N LEU A 259 -16.35 7.20 -7.40
CA LEU A 259 -15.19 8.06 -7.58
C LEU A 259 -15.59 9.49 -7.99
N LYS A 260 -16.53 9.66 -8.91
CA LYS A 260 -17.06 10.98 -9.31
C LYS A 260 -17.60 11.76 -8.12
N ARG A 261 -18.37 11.11 -7.26
CA ARG A 261 -18.95 11.74 -6.05
C ARG A 261 -17.86 12.14 -5.05
N ALA A 262 -16.85 11.30 -4.86
CA ALA A 262 -15.72 11.63 -4.00
C ALA A 262 -14.85 12.75 -4.59
N LEU A 263 -14.60 12.77 -5.89
CA LEU A 263 -13.89 13.86 -6.57
C LEU A 263 -14.63 15.20 -6.46
N ALA A 264 -15.97 15.17 -6.51
CA ALA A 264 -16.79 16.37 -6.37
C ALA A 264 -16.61 17.06 -4.99
N THR A 265 -16.27 16.33 -3.93
CA THR A 265 -15.97 16.94 -2.61
C THR A 265 -14.67 17.74 -2.61
N HIS A 266 -13.85 17.58 -3.64
CA HIS A 266 -12.62 18.36 -3.89
C HIS A 266 -12.80 19.39 -5.01
N GLY A 267 -14.04 19.64 -5.45
CA GLY A 267 -14.35 20.66 -6.46
C GLY A 267 -14.02 20.28 -7.89
N VAL A 268 -13.76 18.99 -8.18
CA VAL A 268 -13.47 18.51 -9.54
C VAL A 268 -14.55 17.54 -10.03
N SER A 269 -14.98 17.69 -11.28
CA SER A 269 -16.01 16.86 -11.92
C SER A 269 -15.64 16.56 -13.37
N PRO A 270 -15.91 15.35 -13.89
CA PRO A 270 -15.61 15.05 -15.28
C PRO A 270 -16.51 15.84 -16.22
N VAL A 271 -16.01 16.16 -17.41
CA VAL A 271 -16.80 16.81 -18.48
C VAL A 271 -17.56 15.80 -19.33
N ARG A 272 -17.13 14.53 -19.30
CA ARG A 272 -17.75 13.41 -20.02
C ARG A 272 -17.40 12.07 -19.36
N PHE A 273 -18.23 11.07 -19.59
CA PHE A 273 -17.96 9.67 -19.28
C PHE A 273 -17.64 8.87 -20.54
N ILE A 274 -16.86 7.79 -20.40
CA ILE A 274 -16.76 6.71 -21.39
C ILE A 274 -17.34 5.44 -20.79
N ASP A 275 -18.17 4.70 -21.52
CA ASP A 275 -18.67 3.38 -21.10
C ASP A 275 -18.82 2.46 -22.32
N VAL A 276 -18.57 1.16 -22.14
CA VAL A 276 -18.66 0.15 -23.20
C VAL A 276 -20.07 -0.40 -23.37
N HIS A 277 -20.95 -0.17 -22.40
CA HIS A 277 -22.29 -0.76 -22.41
C HIS A 277 -23.21 0.01 -23.38
N PRO A 278 -23.75 -0.61 -24.44
CA PRO A 278 -24.45 0.10 -25.52
C PRO A 278 -25.69 0.86 -25.05
N ARG A 279 -26.38 0.37 -24.00
CA ARG A 279 -27.52 1.08 -23.39
C ARG A 279 -27.16 2.38 -22.68
N LYS A 280 -25.88 2.63 -22.37
CA LYS A 280 -25.42 3.85 -21.71
C LYS A 280 -24.82 4.85 -22.69
N VAL A 281 -24.18 4.37 -23.76
CA VAL A 281 -23.60 5.23 -24.80
C VAL A 281 -24.71 6.11 -25.41
N GLY A 282 -24.42 7.39 -25.57
CA GLY A 282 -25.38 8.39 -26.07
C GLY A 282 -26.35 8.94 -25.02
N THR A 283 -26.29 8.46 -23.77
CA THR A 283 -27.11 8.97 -22.66
C THR A 283 -26.40 10.09 -21.89
N ARG A 284 -27.09 10.65 -20.88
CA ARG A 284 -26.50 11.57 -19.89
C ARG A 284 -26.63 10.99 -18.49
N LEU A 285 -25.56 11.06 -17.71
CA LEU A 285 -25.51 10.63 -16.32
C LEU A 285 -25.23 11.83 -15.43
N GLU A 286 -26.18 12.17 -14.55
CA GLU A 286 -26.12 13.40 -13.73
C GLU A 286 -25.83 14.66 -14.58
N GLY A 287 -26.42 14.73 -15.79
CA GLY A 287 -26.24 15.84 -16.74
C GLY A 287 -24.99 15.76 -17.62
N ILE A 288 -24.07 14.83 -17.34
CA ILE A 288 -22.78 14.67 -18.05
C ILE A 288 -22.95 13.66 -19.19
N PRO A 289 -22.49 13.94 -20.43
CA PRO A 289 -22.62 13.01 -21.55
C PRO A 289 -21.82 11.72 -21.34
N VAL A 290 -22.40 10.59 -21.77
CA VAL A 290 -21.76 9.28 -21.79
C VAL A 290 -21.47 8.89 -23.25
N LEU A 291 -20.20 8.74 -23.58
CA LEU A 291 -19.69 8.43 -24.91
C LEU A 291 -19.14 7.00 -24.98
N GLY A 292 -18.94 6.50 -26.20
CA GLY A 292 -18.33 5.20 -26.44
C GLY A 292 -16.80 5.28 -26.50
N PRO A 293 -16.08 4.13 -26.37
CA PRO A 293 -14.63 4.07 -26.57
C PRO A 293 -14.14 4.62 -27.92
N GLU A 294 -14.98 4.52 -28.95
CA GLU A 294 -14.76 5.04 -30.31
C GLU A 294 -14.70 6.57 -30.37
N ASP A 295 -15.30 7.26 -29.40
CA ASP A 295 -15.27 8.71 -29.28
C ASP A 295 -13.99 9.23 -28.61
N VAL A 296 -13.10 8.33 -28.17
CA VAL A 296 -11.80 8.68 -27.59
C VAL A 296 -10.81 8.92 -28.73
N GLY A 297 -10.42 10.18 -28.91
CA GLY A 297 -9.38 10.60 -29.85
C GLY A 297 -7.97 10.65 -29.23
N PRO A 298 -7.03 11.37 -29.87
CA PRO A 298 -5.71 11.66 -29.31
C PRO A 298 -5.79 12.37 -27.95
N PRO A 299 -4.70 12.38 -27.14
CA PRO A 299 -4.70 12.95 -25.81
C PRO A 299 -5.25 14.39 -25.75
N ARG A 300 -6.33 14.55 -24.98
CA ARG A 300 -6.93 15.86 -24.67
C ARG A 300 -7.41 15.87 -23.22
N GLY A 301 -6.85 16.78 -22.43
CA GLY A 301 -7.09 16.83 -20.99
C GLY A 301 -6.51 15.61 -20.28
N HIS A 302 -7.13 15.21 -19.17
CA HIS A 302 -6.78 13.98 -18.45
C HIS A 302 -7.87 12.91 -18.57
N LEU A 303 -7.52 11.63 -18.55
CA LEU A 303 -8.48 10.54 -18.49
C LEU A 303 -8.28 9.69 -17.23
N VAL A 304 -9.35 9.44 -16.49
CA VAL A 304 -9.32 8.56 -15.31
C VAL A 304 -10.12 7.31 -15.63
N ALA A 305 -9.49 6.14 -15.59
CA ALA A 305 -10.14 4.86 -15.83
C ALA A 305 -10.55 4.19 -14.51
N ALA A 306 -11.84 4.19 -14.20
CA ALA A 306 -12.43 3.67 -12.97
C ALA A 306 -13.36 2.47 -13.28
N VAL A 307 -12.78 1.38 -13.77
CA VAL A 307 -13.51 0.18 -14.21
C VAL A 307 -13.01 -1.05 -13.45
N GLY A 308 -13.90 -1.68 -12.67
CA GLY A 308 -13.58 -2.86 -11.86
C GLY A 308 -13.77 -4.22 -12.56
N ALA A 309 -14.07 -4.23 -13.85
CA ALA A 309 -14.21 -5.47 -14.60
C ALA A 309 -12.84 -6.13 -14.84
N LYS A 310 -12.74 -7.45 -14.61
CA LYS A 310 -11.51 -8.21 -14.82
C LYS A 310 -11.05 -8.08 -16.29
N GLY A 311 -9.77 -7.78 -16.51
CA GLY A 311 -9.21 -7.58 -17.85
C GLY A 311 -9.40 -6.18 -18.44
N ALA A 312 -10.43 -5.44 -18.01
CA ALA A 312 -10.76 -4.13 -18.61
C ALA A 312 -9.62 -3.10 -18.52
N ARG A 313 -8.82 -3.10 -17.45
CA ARG A 313 -7.67 -2.18 -17.35
C ARG A 313 -6.63 -2.42 -18.46
N ALA A 314 -6.34 -3.68 -18.77
CA ALA A 314 -5.37 -4.01 -19.82
C ALA A 314 -5.90 -3.60 -21.20
N GLU A 315 -7.19 -3.83 -21.46
CA GLU A 315 -7.86 -3.39 -22.69
C GLU A 315 -7.86 -1.86 -22.82
N ILE A 316 -8.21 -1.14 -21.76
CA ILE A 316 -8.20 0.34 -21.75
C ILE A 316 -6.79 0.87 -21.99
N ARG A 317 -5.77 0.30 -21.33
CA ARG A 317 -4.36 0.68 -21.57
C ARG A 317 -3.95 0.48 -23.02
N ALA A 318 -4.28 -0.67 -23.60
CA ALA A 318 -3.96 -0.98 -24.99
C ALA A 318 -4.67 -0.02 -25.97
N HIS A 319 -5.97 0.23 -25.74
CA HIS A 319 -6.76 1.17 -26.55
C HIS A 319 -6.20 2.59 -26.50
N LEU A 320 -5.93 3.09 -25.30
CA LEU A 320 -5.38 4.44 -25.10
C LEU A 320 -3.96 4.57 -25.66
N ALA A 321 -3.10 3.55 -25.49
CA ALA A 321 -1.76 3.54 -26.05
C ALA A 321 -1.77 3.60 -27.59
N ALA A 322 -2.69 2.87 -28.25
CA ALA A 322 -2.86 2.91 -29.70
C ALA A 322 -3.26 4.32 -30.21
N LEU A 323 -3.89 5.12 -29.36
CA LEU A 323 -4.28 6.51 -29.64
C LEU A 323 -3.21 7.53 -29.20
N GLY A 324 -2.03 7.09 -28.74
CA GLY A 324 -0.93 7.94 -28.32
C GLY A 324 -1.00 8.45 -26.88
N TRP A 325 -1.92 7.96 -26.06
CA TRP A 325 -1.98 8.29 -24.64
C TRP A 325 -0.87 7.59 -23.87
N ARG A 326 -0.36 8.28 -22.85
CA ARG A 326 0.69 7.76 -21.96
C ARG A 326 0.19 7.74 -20.52
N GLU A 327 0.31 6.60 -19.86
CA GLU A 327 -0.14 6.46 -18.48
C GLU A 327 0.74 7.26 -17.52
N GLY A 328 0.15 7.83 -16.49
CA GLY A 328 0.85 8.73 -15.56
C GLY A 328 1.02 10.16 -16.06
N GLU A 329 0.93 10.39 -17.37
CA GLU A 329 0.98 11.72 -18.00
C GLU A 329 -0.42 12.18 -18.44
N HIS A 330 -1.06 11.39 -19.31
CA HIS A 330 -2.35 11.73 -19.92
C HIS A 330 -3.52 11.00 -19.28
N PHE A 331 -3.29 9.81 -18.73
CA PHE A 331 -4.34 9.03 -18.08
C PHE A 331 -3.86 8.29 -16.84
N THR A 332 -4.82 7.92 -15.99
CA THR A 332 -4.59 7.22 -14.72
C THR A 332 -5.64 6.14 -14.52
N CYS A 333 -5.21 4.90 -14.23
CA CYS A 333 -6.12 3.85 -13.78
C CYS A 333 -6.42 3.99 -12.27
N ALA A 334 -7.70 3.90 -11.90
CA ALA A 334 -8.19 4.09 -10.53
C ALA A 334 -9.31 3.10 -10.13
N GLY A 335 -9.54 2.05 -10.92
CA GLY A 335 -10.58 1.03 -10.70
C GLY A 335 -10.09 -0.39 -10.87
#